data_AF-A0A820MC49-F1
#
_entry.id   AF-A0A820MC49-F1
#
_cell.length_a   1.000
_cell.length_b   1.000
_cell.length_c   1.000
_cell.angle_alpha   90.00
_cell.angle_beta   90.00
_cell.angle_gamma   90.00
#
_symmetry.space_group_name_H-M   'P 1'
#
loop_
_entity.id
_entity.type
_entity.pdbx_description
1 polymer ?
#
loop_
_entity_poly.entity_id
_entity_poly.type
_entity_poly.pdbx_seq_one_letter_code
_entity_poly.pdbx_strand_id
1 'polypeptide(L)'
;MGKEKVHINIVVIGHVDSGKSTSTGHLIYKCGGIDKRTIEKFEKEAAEMGKGSFKYAWVLDKLKAERERGITIDISLWKFETAKYYVTIIDAPGHRDFIKNMITGTSQADCAVLVVAAGTGEFEAGISKNGQTREHALLAYTLGVKQMIVAVNKMDTTEPPYSDKRFEEIKTEVSAYIKKIGYASQGVPFVPISGWHGDNMIEPTEKMPWYKGWSIERKEGNASGKTLLEALDAILAPSRPTDKPLRLPLQDVYKIGGIGTVPVGRV
;
A
#
# COMPACT_ATOMS: atom_id res chain seq x y z
N MET A 1 -6.39 -13.66 28.04
CA MET A 1 -5.88 -14.16 26.74
C MET A 1 -6.36 -13.20 25.67
N GLY A 2 -5.46 -12.43 25.04
CA GLY A 2 -5.83 -11.59 23.90
C GLY A 2 -6.30 -12.48 22.75
N LYS A 3 -7.38 -12.10 22.06
CA LYS A 3 -7.84 -12.83 20.88
C LYS A 3 -6.71 -12.91 19.85
N GLU A 4 -6.45 -14.11 19.33
CA GLU A 4 -5.48 -14.34 18.27
C GLU A 4 -5.88 -13.53 17.03
N LYS A 5 -5.00 -12.63 16.57
CA LYS A 5 -5.27 -11.77 15.41
C LYS A 5 -5.16 -12.58 14.12
N VAL A 6 -6.03 -12.29 13.16
CA VAL A 6 -5.99 -12.96 11.84
C VAL A 6 -4.84 -12.36 11.01
N HIS A 7 -4.14 -13.19 10.23
CA HIS A 7 -3.09 -12.72 9.33
C HIS A 7 -3.67 -12.34 7.96
N ILE A 8 -3.35 -11.14 7.48
CA ILE A 8 -3.72 -10.63 6.15
C ILE A 8 -2.49 -10.13 5.39
N ASN A 9 -2.54 -10.29 4.07
CA ASN A 9 -1.51 -9.80 3.16
C ASN A 9 -2.04 -8.60 2.39
N ILE A 10 -1.27 -7.52 2.33
CA ILE A 10 -1.66 -6.28 1.66
C ILE A 10 -0.61 -5.91 0.64
N VAL A 11 -1.02 -5.70 -0.61
CA VAL A 11 -0.11 -5.18 -1.65
C VAL A 11 -0.32 -3.68 -1.85
N VAL A 12 0.76 -2.91 -1.87
CA VAL A 12 0.73 -1.48 -2.16
C VAL A 12 1.08 -1.27 -3.62
N ILE A 13 0.16 -0.70 -4.38
CA ILE A 13 0.25 -0.54 -5.83
C ILE A 13 -0.04 0.89 -6.24
N GLY A 14 0.41 1.29 -7.43
CA GLY A 14 0.22 2.66 -7.93
C GLY A 14 1.35 3.10 -8.86
N HIS A 15 1.17 4.25 -9.50
CA HIS A 15 2.14 4.81 -10.44
C HIS A 15 3.54 5.02 -9.81
N VAL A 16 4.59 5.08 -10.63
CA VAL A 16 5.90 5.61 -10.20
C VAL A 16 5.71 6.98 -9.56
N ASP A 17 6.49 7.27 -8.52
CA ASP A 17 6.46 8.52 -7.75
C ASP A 17 5.15 8.88 -7.04
N SER A 18 4.14 8.01 -7.06
CA SER A 18 2.91 8.19 -6.26
C SER A 18 3.12 8.16 -4.74
N GLY A 19 4.32 7.80 -4.28
CA GLY A 19 4.68 7.76 -2.86
C GLY A 19 4.27 6.47 -2.14
N LYS A 20 4.20 5.34 -2.85
CA LYS A 20 3.96 4.00 -2.28
C LYS A 20 4.90 3.68 -1.12
N SER A 21 6.20 3.69 -1.39
CA SER A 21 7.23 3.30 -0.43
C SER A 21 7.32 4.27 0.75
N THR A 22 7.14 5.58 0.51
CA THR A 22 7.04 6.57 1.59
C THR A 22 5.85 6.28 2.50
N SER A 23 4.67 6.00 1.92
CA SER A 23 3.44 5.75 2.70
C SER A 23 3.52 4.44 3.48
N THR A 24 4.03 3.36 2.86
CA THR A 24 4.18 2.06 3.54
C THR A 24 5.30 2.10 4.58
N GLY A 25 6.42 2.76 4.31
CA GLY A 25 7.47 3.00 5.28
C GLY A 25 6.99 3.80 6.49
N HIS A 26 6.14 4.82 6.28
CA HIS A 26 5.54 5.58 7.38
C HIS A 26 4.65 4.70 8.26
N LEU A 27 3.78 3.87 7.65
CA LEU A 27 2.93 2.93 8.40
C LEU A 27 3.76 1.99 9.26
N ILE A 28 4.79 1.37 8.68
CA ILE A 28 5.67 0.42 9.39
C ILE A 28 6.40 1.11 10.54
N TYR A 29 6.94 2.30 10.29
CA TYR A 29 7.65 3.10 11.28
C TYR A 29 6.78 3.38 12.51
N LYS A 30 5.53 3.80 12.28
CA LYS A 30 4.62 4.21 13.34
C LYS A 30 3.88 3.06 14.01
N CYS A 31 3.60 1.98 13.29
CA CYS A 31 2.93 0.79 13.81
C CYS A 31 3.90 -0.21 14.48
N GLY A 32 5.14 0.20 14.74
CA GLY A 32 6.10 -0.59 15.51
C GLY A 32 6.69 -1.79 14.77
N GLY A 33 6.65 -1.81 13.44
CA GLY A 33 7.23 -2.89 12.65
C GLY A 33 8.76 -2.92 12.64
N ILE A 34 9.41 -1.90 13.22
CA ILE A 34 10.87 -1.74 13.27
C ILE A 34 11.29 -1.24 14.65
N ASP A 35 12.39 -1.80 15.16
CA ASP A 35 12.98 -1.36 16.43
C ASP A 35 13.58 0.05 16.32
N LYS A 36 13.54 0.80 17.43
CA LYS A 36 14.00 2.19 17.48
C LYS A 36 15.46 2.38 17.04
N ARG A 37 16.34 1.41 17.31
CA ARG A 37 17.77 1.51 16.98
C ARG A 37 17.99 1.41 15.47
N THR A 38 17.26 0.51 14.80
CA THR A 38 17.28 0.39 13.34
C THR A 38 16.72 1.64 12.67
N ILE A 39 15.66 2.22 13.24
CA ILE A 39 15.10 3.51 12.81
C ILE A 39 16.17 4.62 12.85
N GLU A 40 16.83 4.82 13.99
CA GLU A 40 17.85 5.88 14.16
C GLU A 40 19.02 5.70 13.19
N LYS A 41 19.43 4.45 12.94
CA LYS A 41 20.45 4.12 11.95
C LYS A 41 20.03 4.57 10.55
N PHE A 42 18.80 4.26 10.12
CA PHE A 42 18.32 4.65 8.79
C PHE A 42 18.11 6.15 8.66
N GLU A 43 17.67 6.86 9.70
CA GLU A 43 17.58 8.33 9.62
C GLU A 43 18.97 8.96 9.45
N LYS A 44 19.98 8.44 10.16
CA LYS A 44 21.35 8.93 10.06
C LYS A 44 21.96 8.68 8.68
N GLU A 45 21.93 7.45 8.19
CA GLU A 45 22.54 7.15 6.89
C GLU A 45 21.81 7.94 5.76
N ALA A 46 20.51 8.27 5.90
CA ALA A 46 19.73 8.97 4.86
C ALA A 46 20.13 10.44 4.77
N ALA A 47 20.36 11.04 5.94
CA ALA A 47 20.89 12.38 6.07
C ALA A 47 22.31 12.48 5.49
N GLU A 48 23.18 11.51 5.78
CA GLU A 48 24.56 11.45 5.25
C GLU A 48 24.60 11.36 3.72
N MET A 49 23.61 10.71 3.10
CA MET A 49 23.49 10.62 1.64
C MET A 49 22.77 11.82 0.99
N GLY A 50 22.43 12.86 1.74
CA GLY A 50 21.69 14.03 1.23
C GLY A 50 20.26 13.71 0.81
N LYS A 51 19.76 12.50 1.12
CA LYS A 51 18.41 12.02 0.83
C LYS A 51 17.55 11.96 2.09
N GLY A 52 17.72 12.92 3.01
CA GLY A 52 16.93 13.00 4.25
C GLY A 52 15.41 13.04 4.00
N SER A 53 14.99 13.54 2.83
CA SER A 53 13.61 13.51 2.33
C SER A 53 13.07 12.11 1.97
N PHE A 54 13.87 11.05 2.08
CA PHE A 54 13.47 9.67 1.76
C PHE A 54 13.46 8.74 2.98
N LYS A 55 13.58 9.26 4.20
CA LYS A 55 13.76 8.43 5.40
C LYS A 55 12.77 7.26 5.56
N TYR A 56 11.51 7.44 5.15
CA TYR A 56 10.50 6.38 5.19
C TYR A 56 10.61 5.39 4.02
N ALA A 57 10.88 5.85 2.79
CA ALA A 57 11.08 4.94 1.66
C ALA A 57 12.33 4.06 1.86
N TRP A 58 13.34 4.64 2.52
CA TRP A 58 14.62 4.00 2.73
C TRP A 58 14.62 2.85 3.74
N VAL A 59 13.60 2.82 4.58
CA VAL A 59 13.26 1.65 5.39
C VAL A 59 13.01 0.43 4.50
N LEU A 60 12.35 0.62 3.35
CA LEU A 60 11.93 -0.46 2.46
C LEU A 60 13.01 -0.82 1.43
N ASP A 61 13.71 0.18 0.91
CA ASP A 61 14.72 0.02 -0.14
C ASP A 61 16.02 -0.60 0.41
N LYS A 62 16.15 -1.91 0.26
CA LYS A 62 17.33 -2.67 0.73
C LYS A 62 18.42 -2.76 -0.32
N LEU A 63 18.08 -2.69 -1.61
CA LEU A 63 19.06 -2.81 -2.68
C LEU A 63 19.76 -1.48 -2.94
N LYS A 64 21.08 -1.50 -3.11
CA LYS A 64 21.86 -0.30 -3.46
C LYS A 64 21.32 0.39 -4.72
N ALA A 65 20.87 -0.40 -5.71
CA ALA A 65 20.27 0.11 -6.94
C ALA A 65 18.92 0.81 -6.73
N GLU A 66 18.08 0.33 -5.79
CA GLU A 66 16.84 1.00 -5.40
C GLU A 66 17.16 2.36 -4.77
N ARG A 67 18.12 2.38 -3.83
CA ARG A 67 18.56 3.58 -3.14
C ARG A 67 19.17 4.62 -4.08
N GLU A 68 19.95 4.19 -5.07
CA GLU A 68 20.56 5.08 -6.05
C GLU A 68 19.52 5.72 -6.98
N ARG A 69 18.61 4.90 -7.52
CA ARG A 69 17.61 5.32 -8.51
C ARG A 69 16.34 5.93 -7.91
N GLY A 70 16.08 5.74 -6.62
CA GLY A 70 14.88 6.23 -5.95
C GLY A 70 13.59 5.53 -6.39
N ILE A 71 13.69 4.29 -6.89
CA ILE A 71 12.56 3.46 -7.33
C ILE A 71 12.62 2.09 -6.68
N THR A 72 11.47 1.55 -6.29
CA THR A 72 11.33 0.15 -5.84
C THR A 72 11.55 -0.80 -7.01
N ILE A 73 12.43 -1.79 -6.84
CA ILE A 73 12.81 -2.76 -7.89
C ILE A 73 12.31 -4.16 -7.50
N ASP A 74 12.54 -4.57 -6.26
CA ASP A 74 12.11 -5.88 -5.74
C ASP A 74 11.00 -5.73 -4.70
N ILE A 75 10.29 -6.83 -4.43
CA ILE A 75 9.25 -6.82 -3.41
C ILE A 75 9.88 -6.80 -2.03
N SER A 76 9.45 -5.86 -1.20
CA SER A 76 9.80 -5.87 0.22
C SER A 76 8.62 -6.35 1.06
N LEU A 77 8.88 -7.36 1.91
CA LEU A 77 7.92 -7.91 2.86
C LEU A 77 8.19 -7.33 4.25
N TRP A 78 7.20 -6.63 4.79
CA TRP A 78 7.27 -6.06 6.13
C TRP A 78 6.04 -6.43 6.92
N LYS A 79 6.19 -6.49 8.25
CA LYS A 79 5.11 -6.86 9.15
C LYS A 79 4.82 -5.74 10.13
N PHE A 80 3.54 -5.51 10.37
CA PHE A 80 3.07 -4.67 11.47
C PHE A 80 1.73 -5.19 11.98
N GLU A 81 1.27 -4.63 13.09
CA GLU A 81 0.01 -5.01 13.70
C GLU A 81 -0.98 -3.87 13.67
N THR A 82 -2.23 -4.19 13.40
CA THR A 82 -3.37 -3.29 13.61
C THR A 82 -4.14 -3.73 14.86
N ALA A 83 -5.29 -3.12 15.15
CA ALA A 83 -6.13 -3.57 16.26
C ALA A 83 -6.64 -5.00 16.03
N LYS A 84 -6.97 -5.35 14.77
CA LYS A 84 -7.62 -6.61 14.40
C LYS A 84 -6.70 -7.64 13.74
N TYR A 85 -5.64 -7.22 13.07
CA TYR A 85 -4.87 -8.06 12.17
C TYR A 85 -3.36 -8.05 12.42
N TYR A 86 -2.74 -9.19 12.13
CA TYR A 86 -1.33 -9.22 11.73
C TYR A 86 -1.27 -8.90 10.24
N VAL A 87 -0.54 -7.86 9.86
CA VAL A 87 -0.44 -7.41 8.47
C VAL A 87 0.94 -7.71 7.94
N THR A 88 1.02 -8.46 6.84
CA THR A 88 2.20 -8.46 5.98
C THR A 88 1.93 -7.51 4.82
N ILE A 89 2.72 -6.44 4.72
CA ILE A 89 2.66 -5.48 3.62
C ILE A 89 3.72 -5.79 2.58
N ILE A 90 3.29 -5.74 1.33
CA ILE A 90 4.03 -6.08 0.12
C ILE A 90 4.17 -4.77 -0.66
N ASP A 91 5.33 -4.12 -0.60
CA ASP A 91 5.58 -2.95 -1.43
C ASP A 91 5.91 -3.42 -2.85
N ALA A 92 5.02 -3.14 -3.81
CA ALA A 92 5.18 -3.54 -5.19
C ALA A 92 5.75 -2.40 -6.05
N PRO A 93 6.63 -2.74 -7.02
CA PRO A 93 7.28 -1.73 -7.83
C PRO A 93 6.28 -0.98 -8.72
N GLY A 94 6.56 0.31 -8.90
CA GLY A 94 5.77 1.19 -9.75
C GLY A 94 6.12 1.07 -11.23
N HIS A 95 7.37 0.74 -11.56
CA HIS A 95 7.92 0.87 -12.90
C HIS A 95 7.49 -0.30 -13.82
N ARG A 96 7.23 0.00 -15.10
CA ARG A 96 6.77 -0.98 -16.10
C ARG A 96 7.68 -2.20 -16.21
N ASP A 97 8.99 -1.98 -16.20
CA ASP A 97 9.99 -3.04 -16.31
C ASP A 97 9.91 -4.09 -15.18
N PHE A 98 9.24 -3.78 -14.07
CA PHE A 98 9.13 -4.64 -12.90
C PHE A 98 7.71 -5.16 -12.66
N ILE A 99 6.81 -5.08 -13.65
CA ILE A 99 5.45 -5.64 -13.56
C ILE A 99 5.47 -7.13 -13.19
N LYS A 100 6.46 -7.90 -13.65
CA LYS A 100 6.63 -9.31 -13.28
C LYS A 100 6.71 -9.50 -11.75
N ASN A 101 7.42 -8.60 -11.06
CA ASN A 101 7.58 -8.64 -9.62
C ASN A 101 6.25 -8.24 -8.97
N MET A 102 5.60 -7.18 -9.45
CA MET A 102 4.26 -6.78 -8.99
C MET A 102 3.23 -7.93 -9.09
N ILE A 103 3.24 -8.73 -10.17
CA ILE A 103 2.36 -9.90 -10.32
C ILE A 103 2.60 -10.93 -9.20
N THR A 104 3.87 -11.26 -8.93
CA THR A 104 4.20 -12.22 -7.86
C THR A 104 3.73 -11.76 -6.49
N GLY A 105 3.92 -10.49 -6.13
CA GLY A 105 3.46 -9.94 -4.86
C GLY A 105 1.94 -9.83 -4.77
N THR A 106 1.30 -9.41 -5.86
CA THR A 106 -0.16 -9.24 -5.91
C THR A 106 -0.90 -10.57 -5.81
N SER A 107 -0.35 -11.65 -6.36
CA SER A 107 -0.91 -13.01 -6.22
C SER A 107 -1.03 -13.47 -4.75
N GLN A 108 -0.29 -12.84 -3.84
CA GLN A 108 -0.27 -13.17 -2.42
C GLN A 108 -1.15 -12.27 -1.57
N ALA A 109 -1.74 -11.23 -2.15
CA ALA A 109 -2.51 -10.24 -1.41
C ALA A 109 -3.95 -10.69 -1.16
N ASP A 110 -4.50 -10.22 -0.05
CA ASP A 110 -5.92 -10.30 0.30
C ASP A 110 -6.64 -8.98 -0.01
N CYS A 111 -5.89 -7.87 0.03
CA CYS A 111 -6.34 -6.53 -0.30
C CYS A 111 -5.23 -5.75 -1.00
N ALA A 112 -5.62 -4.85 -1.92
CA ALA A 112 -4.71 -3.90 -2.56
C ALA A 112 -4.92 -2.49 -2.02
N VAL A 113 -3.84 -1.79 -1.69
CA VAL A 113 -3.84 -0.34 -1.44
C VAL A 113 -3.35 0.35 -2.70
N LEU A 114 -4.27 1.01 -3.42
CA LEU A 114 -3.95 1.80 -4.60
C LEU A 114 -3.58 3.23 -4.18
N VAL A 115 -2.30 3.55 -4.27
CA VAL A 115 -1.77 4.89 -3.98
C VAL A 115 -1.83 5.73 -5.25
N VAL A 116 -2.52 6.87 -5.15
CA VAL A 116 -2.76 7.81 -6.25
C VAL A 116 -2.23 9.17 -5.83
N ALA A 117 -1.29 9.75 -6.56
CA ALA A 117 -0.80 11.10 -6.28
C ALA A 117 -1.87 12.15 -6.63
N ALA A 118 -2.04 13.15 -5.76
CA ALA A 118 -2.99 14.23 -5.93
C ALA A 118 -2.42 15.47 -6.62
N GLY A 119 -1.08 15.56 -6.74
CA GLY A 119 -0.40 16.65 -7.41
C GLY A 119 -0.88 16.84 -8.86
N THR A 120 -0.92 18.10 -9.29
CA THR A 120 -1.27 18.46 -10.67
C THR A 120 -0.22 17.88 -11.63
N GLY A 121 -0.67 17.20 -12.69
CA GLY A 121 0.19 16.51 -13.64
C GLY A 121 0.56 15.08 -13.21
N GLU A 122 0.78 14.85 -11.92
CA GLU A 122 1.11 13.50 -11.41
C GLU A 122 -0.09 12.54 -11.49
N PHE A 123 -1.27 13.02 -11.09
CA PHE A 123 -2.51 12.24 -11.19
C PHE A 123 -2.78 11.87 -12.65
N GLU A 124 -2.76 12.86 -13.53
CA GLU A 124 -3.06 12.73 -14.95
C GLU A 124 -2.06 11.79 -15.65
N ALA A 125 -0.78 11.86 -15.28
CA ALA A 125 0.25 10.92 -15.75
C ALA A 125 -0.08 9.48 -15.32
N GLY A 126 -0.43 9.28 -14.04
CA GLY A 126 -0.74 7.97 -13.46
C GLY A 126 -1.99 7.32 -14.03
N ILE A 127 -3.01 8.12 -14.38
CA ILE A 127 -4.24 7.63 -15.03
C ILE A 127 -4.20 7.69 -16.55
N SER A 128 -3.12 8.17 -17.18
CA SER A 128 -3.00 8.20 -18.64
C SER A 128 -2.99 6.78 -19.24
N LYS A 129 -3.07 6.66 -20.57
CA LYS A 129 -2.90 5.36 -21.26
C LYS A 129 -1.55 4.69 -20.95
N ASN A 130 -0.53 5.48 -20.63
CA ASN A 130 0.80 4.99 -20.28
C ASN A 130 1.02 4.88 -18.76
N GLY A 131 0.07 5.34 -17.96
CA GLY A 131 0.14 5.32 -16.52
C GLY A 131 -0.12 3.93 -15.94
N GLN A 132 0.52 3.63 -14.81
CA GLN A 132 0.41 2.31 -14.19
C GLN A 132 -0.77 2.19 -13.22
N THR A 133 -1.45 3.28 -12.85
CA THR A 133 -2.56 3.23 -11.88
C THR A 133 -3.68 2.30 -12.39
N ARG A 134 -4.05 2.42 -13.67
CA ARG A 134 -5.07 1.56 -14.29
C ARG A 134 -4.60 0.12 -14.44
N GLU A 135 -3.37 -0.04 -14.92
CA GLU A 135 -2.75 -1.34 -15.15
C GLU A 135 -2.65 -2.15 -13.85
N HIS A 136 -2.18 -1.52 -12.78
CA HIS A 136 -2.06 -2.17 -11.48
C HIS A 136 -3.42 -2.54 -10.88
N ALA A 137 -4.42 -1.66 -10.97
CA ALA A 137 -5.77 -1.98 -10.49
C ALA A 137 -6.38 -3.17 -11.26
N LEU A 138 -6.17 -3.23 -12.58
CA LEU A 138 -6.62 -4.32 -13.43
C LEU A 138 -5.90 -5.63 -13.10
N LEU A 139 -4.58 -5.59 -12.93
CA LEU A 139 -3.77 -6.75 -12.56
C LEU A 139 -4.20 -7.30 -11.19
N ALA A 140 -4.39 -6.43 -10.19
CA ALA A 140 -4.90 -6.83 -8.88
C ALA A 140 -6.25 -7.56 -8.98
N TYR A 141 -7.19 -7.01 -9.77
CA TYR A 141 -8.50 -7.62 -9.92
C TYR A 141 -8.43 -8.98 -10.64
N THR A 142 -7.58 -9.07 -11.65
CA THR A 142 -7.36 -10.29 -12.46
C THR A 142 -6.73 -11.39 -11.62
N LEU A 143 -5.81 -11.04 -10.71
CA LEU A 143 -5.16 -11.97 -9.78
C LEU A 143 -6.02 -12.35 -8.57
N GLY A 144 -7.29 -11.91 -8.54
CA GLY A 144 -8.25 -12.31 -7.52
C GLY A 144 -8.28 -11.42 -6.27
N VAL A 145 -7.54 -10.30 -6.24
CA VAL A 145 -7.61 -9.34 -5.15
C VAL A 145 -8.89 -8.51 -5.30
N LYS A 146 -9.95 -8.90 -4.58
CA LYS A 146 -11.29 -8.28 -4.70
C LYS A 146 -11.54 -7.13 -3.72
N GLN A 147 -10.66 -6.96 -2.73
CA GLN A 147 -10.74 -5.85 -1.78
C GLN A 147 -9.69 -4.80 -2.15
N MET A 148 -10.10 -3.54 -2.23
CA MET A 148 -9.21 -2.42 -2.56
C MET A 148 -9.47 -1.25 -1.61
N ILE A 149 -8.40 -0.52 -1.28
CA ILE A 149 -8.41 0.77 -0.60
C ILE A 149 -7.72 1.76 -1.52
N VAL A 150 -8.28 2.94 -1.71
CA VAL A 150 -7.62 4.02 -2.48
C VAL A 150 -7.07 5.06 -1.52
N ALA A 151 -5.76 5.23 -1.54
CA ALA A 151 -5.06 6.26 -0.79
C ALA A 151 -4.69 7.41 -1.74
N VAL A 152 -5.40 8.53 -1.64
CA VAL A 152 -5.12 9.74 -2.41
C VAL A 152 -4.00 10.49 -1.68
N ASN A 153 -2.77 10.27 -2.15
CA ASN A 153 -1.54 10.71 -1.51
C ASN A 153 -1.08 12.08 -2.03
N LYS A 154 -0.11 12.69 -1.33
CA LYS A 154 0.42 14.02 -1.62
C LYS A 154 -0.66 15.11 -1.58
N MET A 155 -1.61 14.99 -0.65
CA MET A 155 -2.62 16.05 -0.45
C MET A 155 -2.00 17.38 -0.03
N ASP A 156 -0.83 17.35 0.58
CA ASP A 156 -0.03 18.53 0.92
C ASP A 156 0.47 19.31 -0.32
N THR A 157 0.55 18.67 -1.49
CA THR A 157 1.07 19.27 -2.73
C THR A 157 -0.03 19.66 -3.71
N THR A 158 -1.31 19.58 -3.33
CA THR A 158 -2.39 20.07 -4.19
C THR A 158 -2.35 21.60 -4.27
N GLU A 159 -3.06 22.17 -5.25
CA GLU A 159 -3.17 23.63 -5.38
C GLU A 159 -4.65 24.05 -5.22
N PRO A 160 -5.05 24.71 -4.12
CA PRO A 160 -4.26 24.95 -2.89
C PRO A 160 -3.94 23.66 -2.10
N PRO A 161 -2.98 23.66 -1.16
CA PRO A 161 -2.69 22.48 -0.33
C PRO A 161 -3.93 21.96 0.40
N TYR A 162 -4.06 20.63 0.46
CA TYR A 162 -5.19 19.92 1.08
C TYR A 162 -6.56 20.27 0.48
N SER A 163 -6.63 20.40 -0.85
CA SER A 163 -7.84 20.81 -1.59
C SER A 163 -8.91 19.71 -1.65
N ASP A 164 -10.09 20.00 -1.09
CA ASP A 164 -11.32 19.17 -1.18
C ASP A 164 -11.72 18.93 -2.65
N LYS A 165 -11.75 20.01 -3.44
CA LYS A 165 -12.13 19.95 -4.86
C LYS A 165 -11.25 18.98 -5.63
N ARG A 166 -9.93 18.98 -5.39
CA ARG A 166 -8.99 18.08 -6.04
C ARG A 166 -9.20 16.64 -5.61
N PHE A 167 -9.47 16.40 -4.32
CA PHE A 167 -9.79 15.07 -3.82
C PHE A 167 -11.06 14.50 -4.46
N GLU A 168 -12.15 15.27 -4.52
CA GLU A 168 -13.41 14.80 -5.10
C GLU A 168 -13.32 14.57 -6.62
N GLU A 169 -12.52 15.36 -7.34
CA GLU A 169 -12.17 15.10 -8.75
C GLU A 169 -11.50 13.72 -8.90
N ILE A 170 -10.41 13.48 -8.17
CA ILE A 170 -9.64 12.22 -8.20
C ILE A 170 -10.54 11.04 -7.82
N LYS A 171 -11.32 11.19 -6.74
CA LYS A 171 -12.25 10.18 -6.25
C LYS A 171 -13.28 9.83 -7.31
N THR A 172 -13.86 10.81 -7.99
CA THR A 172 -14.84 10.60 -9.06
C THR A 172 -14.23 9.82 -10.23
N GLU A 173 -13.06 10.26 -10.71
CA GLU A 173 -12.40 9.62 -11.84
C GLU A 173 -11.94 8.20 -11.53
N VAL A 174 -11.23 8.01 -10.41
CA VAL A 174 -10.75 6.70 -9.98
C VAL A 174 -11.92 5.76 -9.69
N SER A 175 -13.01 6.24 -9.09
CA SER A 175 -14.24 5.45 -8.89
C SER A 175 -14.82 4.95 -10.20
N ALA A 176 -14.88 5.80 -11.23
CA ALA A 176 -15.34 5.40 -12.55
C ALA A 176 -14.44 4.34 -13.18
N TYR A 177 -13.12 4.43 -12.99
CA TYR A 177 -12.17 3.44 -13.51
C TYR A 177 -12.26 2.09 -12.79
N ILE A 178 -12.20 2.06 -11.46
CA ILE A 178 -12.25 0.81 -10.70
C ILE A 178 -13.59 0.08 -10.90
N LYS A 179 -14.69 0.84 -11.10
CA LYS A 179 -16.00 0.29 -11.47
C LYS A 179 -15.97 -0.41 -12.83
N LYS A 180 -15.29 0.15 -13.83
CA LYS A 180 -15.12 -0.48 -15.15
C LYS A 180 -14.28 -1.76 -15.08
N ILE A 181 -13.32 -1.84 -14.16
CA ILE A 181 -12.50 -3.04 -13.93
C ILE A 181 -13.33 -4.16 -13.28
N GLY A 182 -14.30 -3.80 -12.44
CA GLY A 182 -15.21 -4.73 -11.77
C GLY A 182 -15.25 -4.60 -10.25
N TYR A 183 -14.55 -3.65 -9.65
CA TYR A 183 -14.68 -3.35 -8.22
C TYR A 183 -16.03 -2.68 -7.92
N ALA A 184 -16.63 -3.04 -6.79
CA ALA A 184 -17.78 -2.33 -6.26
C ALA A 184 -17.31 -1.00 -5.65
N SER A 185 -17.48 0.11 -6.36
CA SER A 185 -16.95 1.43 -5.94
C SER A 185 -17.46 1.87 -4.56
N GLN A 186 -18.68 1.48 -4.16
CA GLN A 186 -19.23 1.75 -2.83
C GLN A 186 -18.55 0.94 -1.71
N GLY A 187 -17.87 -0.16 -2.05
CA GLY A 187 -17.12 -1.00 -1.12
C GLY A 187 -15.66 -0.61 -0.98
N VAL A 188 -15.19 0.43 -1.69
CA VAL A 188 -13.80 0.86 -1.72
C VAL A 188 -13.66 2.19 -0.96
N PRO A 189 -12.93 2.24 0.16
CA PRO A 189 -12.70 3.48 0.88
C PRO A 189 -11.68 4.34 0.13
N PHE A 190 -11.96 5.64 0.06
CA PHE A 190 -11.06 6.67 -0.46
C PHE A 190 -10.54 7.50 0.70
N VAL A 191 -9.24 7.45 0.95
CA VAL A 191 -8.60 8.13 2.07
C VAL A 191 -7.63 9.19 1.54
N PRO A 192 -7.87 10.49 1.78
CA PRO A 192 -6.90 11.53 1.48
C PRO A 192 -5.81 11.49 2.54
N ILE A 193 -4.55 11.33 2.11
CA ILE A 193 -3.38 11.19 2.98
C ILE A 193 -2.23 12.09 2.54
N SER A 194 -1.29 12.31 3.46
CA SER A 194 0.09 12.66 3.11
C SER A 194 1.01 11.62 3.74
N GLY A 195 1.55 10.72 2.92
CA GLY A 195 2.51 9.71 3.41
C GLY A 195 3.80 10.34 3.96
N TRP A 196 4.13 11.56 3.52
CA TRP A 196 5.30 12.29 4.02
C TRP A 196 5.04 12.91 5.41
N HIS A 197 3.94 13.64 5.55
CA HIS A 197 3.62 14.35 6.79
C HIS A 197 2.86 13.50 7.81
N GLY A 198 2.31 12.36 7.41
CA GLY A 198 1.54 11.45 8.26
C GLY A 198 0.04 11.77 8.34
N ASP A 199 -0.44 12.76 7.58
CA ASP A 199 -1.85 13.18 7.61
C ASP A 199 -2.78 12.04 7.22
N ASN A 200 -3.77 11.73 8.09
CA ASN A 200 -4.73 10.62 7.94
C ASN A 200 -4.11 9.23 7.76
N MET A 201 -2.82 9.03 8.04
CA MET A 201 -2.19 7.71 7.96
C MET A 201 -2.65 6.80 9.11
N ILE A 202 -2.56 7.32 10.33
CA ILE A 202 -2.86 6.61 11.58
C ILE A 202 -3.81 7.41 12.45
N GLU A 203 -3.55 8.71 12.55
CA GLU A 203 -4.38 9.67 13.26
C GLU A 203 -5.05 10.64 12.27
N PRO A 204 -6.28 11.11 12.55
CA PRO A 204 -6.93 12.12 11.73
C PRO A 204 -6.12 13.42 11.70
N THR A 205 -6.06 14.09 10.55
CA THR A 205 -5.43 15.42 10.44
C THR A 205 -6.43 16.55 10.67
N GLU A 206 -5.95 17.65 11.26
CA GLU A 206 -6.68 18.91 11.36
C GLU A 206 -6.61 19.74 10.06
N LYS A 207 -5.69 19.41 9.14
CA LYS A 207 -5.48 20.17 7.89
C LYS A 207 -6.55 19.91 6.83
N MET A 208 -7.34 18.85 6.99
CA MET A 208 -8.44 18.47 6.09
C MET A 208 -9.78 18.46 6.84
N PRO A 209 -10.25 19.60 7.39
CA PRO A 209 -11.49 19.65 8.19
C PRO A 209 -12.76 19.36 7.38
N TRP A 210 -12.68 19.51 6.06
CA TRP A 210 -13.73 19.17 5.10
C TRP A 210 -13.93 17.65 5.01
N TYR A 211 -12.88 16.85 5.19
CA TYR A 211 -12.96 15.40 5.09
C TYR A 211 -13.60 14.80 6.35
N LYS A 212 -14.83 14.28 6.20
CA LYS A 212 -15.60 13.69 7.31
C LYS A 212 -15.25 12.23 7.59
N GLY A 213 -14.51 11.60 6.70
CA GLY A 213 -14.18 10.18 6.76
C GLY A 213 -14.64 9.45 5.50
N TRP A 214 -14.11 8.24 5.33
CA TRP A 214 -14.57 7.29 4.34
C TRP A 214 -15.72 6.47 4.93
N SER A 215 -16.60 5.97 4.07
CA SER A 215 -17.67 5.05 4.42
C SER A 215 -17.86 4.08 3.28
N ILE A 216 -18.01 2.81 3.59
CA ILE A 216 -18.17 1.74 2.61
C ILE A 216 -19.41 0.92 2.88
N GLU A 217 -20.06 0.51 1.79
CA GLU A 217 -21.23 -0.34 1.78
C GLU A 217 -20.89 -1.68 1.12
N ARG A 218 -21.17 -2.78 1.83
CA ARG A 218 -20.94 -4.15 1.36
C ARG A 218 -21.89 -5.11 2.05
N LYS A 219 -22.14 -6.26 1.42
CA LYS A 219 -23.11 -7.26 1.92
C LYS A 219 -22.74 -7.81 3.30
N GLU A 220 -21.45 -7.88 3.57
CA GLU A 220 -20.84 -8.43 4.78
C GLU A 220 -20.82 -7.43 5.95
N GLY A 221 -21.33 -6.21 5.74
CA GLY A 221 -21.46 -5.18 6.76
C GLY A 221 -20.68 -3.90 6.41
N ASN A 222 -21.36 -2.77 6.59
CA ASN A 222 -20.81 -1.44 6.34
C ASN A 222 -19.69 -1.10 7.33
N ALA A 223 -18.79 -0.21 6.92
CA ALA A 223 -17.74 0.33 7.80
C ALA A 223 -17.48 1.79 7.46
N SER A 224 -16.99 2.54 8.45
CA SER A 224 -16.56 3.92 8.27
C SER A 224 -15.35 4.22 9.15
N GLY A 225 -14.61 5.26 8.78
CA GLY A 225 -13.42 5.70 9.49
C GLY A 225 -12.84 6.94 8.84
N LYS A 226 -11.70 7.42 9.33
CA LYS A 226 -11.01 8.60 8.81
C LYS A 226 -9.63 8.24 8.27
N THR A 227 -8.93 7.30 8.88
CA THR A 227 -7.51 7.07 8.59
C THR A 227 -7.31 5.88 7.65
N LEU A 228 -6.11 5.79 7.08
CA LEU A 228 -5.68 4.65 6.29
C LEU A 228 -5.59 3.41 7.18
N LEU A 229 -5.08 3.52 8.41
CA LEU A 229 -5.02 2.41 9.36
C LEU A 229 -6.40 1.83 9.67
N GLU A 230 -7.41 2.70 9.91
CA GLU A 230 -8.79 2.26 10.12
C GLU A 230 -9.36 1.57 8.87
N ALA A 231 -8.99 2.02 7.67
CA ALA A 231 -9.41 1.37 6.42
C ALA A 231 -8.81 -0.04 6.28
N LEU A 232 -7.56 -0.23 6.72
CA LEU A 232 -6.91 -1.56 6.76
C LEU A 232 -7.59 -2.47 7.80
N ASP A 233 -7.96 -1.93 8.97
CA ASP A 233 -8.70 -2.69 9.99
C ASP A 233 -10.12 -3.08 9.53
N ALA A 234 -10.70 -2.31 8.62
CA ALA A 234 -12.01 -2.58 8.03
C ALA A 234 -12.00 -3.63 6.90
N ILE A 235 -10.84 -4.16 6.50
CA ILE A 235 -10.73 -5.26 5.52
C ILE A 235 -11.52 -6.47 6.03
N LEU A 236 -12.23 -7.17 5.14
CA LEU A 236 -12.84 -8.46 5.45
C LEU A 236 -11.75 -9.52 5.55
N ALA A 237 -11.80 -10.31 6.62
CA ALA A 237 -10.93 -11.45 6.77
C ALA A 237 -11.14 -12.40 5.57
N PRO A 238 -10.08 -12.78 4.85
CA PRO A 238 -10.18 -13.68 3.71
C PRO A 238 -10.60 -15.07 4.18
N SER A 239 -11.46 -15.73 3.41
CA SER A 239 -11.73 -17.15 3.61
C SER A 239 -10.54 -17.98 3.13
N ARG A 240 -9.87 -18.67 4.05
CA ARG A 240 -8.73 -19.54 3.73
C ARG A 240 -9.26 -20.92 3.31
N PRO A 241 -8.83 -21.48 2.16
CA PRO A 241 -9.32 -22.76 1.67
C PRO A 241 -8.67 -23.95 2.40
N THR A 242 -8.87 -24.05 3.71
CA THR A 242 -8.26 -25.08 4.58
C THR A 242 -8.81 -26.49 4.33
N ASP A 243 -9.95 -26.58 3.65
CA ASP A 243 -10.64 -27.81 3.26
C ASP A 243 -10.18 -28.37 1.90
N LYS A 244 -9.36 -27.63 1.16
CA LYS A 244 -8.88 -28.02 -0.18
C LYS A 244 -7.50 -28.71 -0.12
N PRO A 245 -7.13 -29.49 -1.16
CA PRO A 245 -5.78 -30.06 -1.26
C PRO A 245 -4.69 -28.98 -1.25
N LEU A 246 -3.57 -29.27 -0.58
CA LEU A 246 -2.43 -28.35 -0.49
C LEU A 246 -1.94 -27.94 -1.89
N ARG A 247 -1.79 -26.64 -2.10
CA ARG A 247 -1.09 -26.03 -3.23
C ARG A 247 -0.17 -24.96 -2.65
N LEU A 248 1.11 -25.02 -2.97
CA LEU A 248 2.10 -24.05 -2.50
C LEU A 248 2.97 -23.65 -3.70
N PRO A 249 2.56 -22.63 -4.48
CA PRO A 249 3.39 -22.09 -5.56
C PRO A 249 4.68 -21.50 -4.97
N LEU A 250 5.83 -21.99 -5.45
CA LEU A 250 7.14 -21.50 -5.00
C LEU A 250 7.43 -20.16 -5.64
N GLN A 251 7.75 -19.17 -4.83
CA GLN A 251 8.20 -17.84 -5.27
C GLN A 251 9.72 -17.82 -5.37
N ASP A 252 10.40 -18.22 -4.29
CA ASP A 252 11.85 -18.20 -4.18
C ASP A 252 12.36 -19.49 -3.54
N VAL A 253 13.62 -19.84 -3.83
CA VAL A 253 14.31 -20.98 -3.24
C VAL A 253 15.67 -20.54 -2.75
N TYR A 254 15.88 -20.60 -1.44
CA TYR A 254 17.13 -20.21 -0.80
C TYR A 254 17.94 -21.43 -0.38
N LYS A 255 19.26 -21.31 -0.39
CA LYS A 255 20.17 -22.29 0.24
C LYS A 255 20.82 -21.63 1.44
N ILE A 256 20.38 -22.00 2.64
CA ILE A 256 20.80 -21.37 3.90
C ILE A 256 21.79 -22.31 4.60
N GLY A 257 23.00 -21.82 4.85
CA GLY A 257 24.03 -22.57 5.57
C GLY A 257 23.56 -23.00 6.95
N GLY A 258 23.71 -24.28 7.28
CA GLY A 258 23.24 -24.87 8.55
C GLY A 258 21.78 -25.34 8.55
N ILE A 259 20.96 -24.96 7.54
CA ILE A 259 19.57 -25.42 7.42
C ILE A 259 19.39 -26.32 6.18
N GLY A 260 19.90 -25.89 5.03
CA GLY A 260 19.71 -26.56 3.74
C GLY A 260 18.87 -25.72 2.77
N THR A 261 18.06 -26.39 1.94
CA THR A 261 17.21 -25.73 0.93
C THR A 261 15.88 -25.31 1.55
N VAL A 262 15.53 -24.03 1.44
CA VAL A 262 14.32 -23.44 2.01
C VAL A 262 13.49 -22.80 0.88
N PRO A 263 12.40 -23.44 0.42
CA PRO A 263 11.46 -22.83 -0.51
C PRO A 263 10.54 -21.86 0.23
N VAL A 264 10.20 -20.74 -0.42
CA VAL A 264 9.27 -19.72 0.09
C VAL A 264 8.11 -19.58 -0.89
N GLY A 265 6.89 -19.53 -0.38
CA GLY A 265 5.69 -19.39 -1.18
C GLY A 265 4.44 -19.26 -0.31
N ARG A 266 3.32 -18.87 -0.92
CA ARG A 266 2.02 -18.78 -0.25
C ARG A 266 1.29 -20.11 -0.34
N VAL A 267 0.75 -20.56 0.79
CA VAL A 267 -0.22 -21.67 0.88
C VAL A 267 -1.61 -21.16 0.53
#